data_AF-A0A563VRY4-F1
#
_entry.id   AF-A0A563VRY4-F1
#
_cell.length_a   1.000
_cell.length_b   1.000
_cell.length_c   1.000
_cell.angle_alpha   90.00
_cell.angle_beta   90.00
_cell.angle_gamma   90.00
#
_symmetry.space_group_name_H-M   'P 1'
#
loop_
_entity.id
_entity.type
_entity.pdbx_description
1 polymer ?
#
loop_
_entity_poly.entity_id
_entity_poly.type
_entity_poly.pdbx_seq_one_letter_code
_entity_poly.pdbx_strand_id
1 'polypeptide(L)' 'MKLIESSFLGLCFVSTLISSADAQITTDGSTNTNLTPTDTGVQIDDGDSAGGNLFHSFGEFSVPNGSEAFFR' A
#
# COMPACT_ATOMS: atom_id res chain seq x y z
N MET A 1 16.04 -51.51 31.55
CA MET A 1 16.31 -50.05 31.43
C MET A 1 15.62 -49.54 30.18
N LYS A 2 15.13 -48.30 30.26
CA LYS A 2 14.00 -47.73 29.50
C LYS A 2 14.40 -47.36 28.05
N LEU A 3 13.47 -47.56 27.12
CA LEU A 3 13.54 -47.12 25.72
C LEU A 3 13.72 -45.60 25.65
N ILE A 4 14.63 -45.12 24.80
CA ILE A 4 14.72 -43.69 24.44
C ILE A 4 14.50 -43.57 22.93
N GLU A 5 13.29 -43.14 22.58
CA GLU A 5 12.91 -42.78 21.22
C GLU A 5 13.60 -41.48 20.82
N SER A 6 14.25 -41.49 19.66
CA SER A 6 14.91 -40.31 19.09
C SER A 6 13.88 -39.48 18.33
N SER A 7 13.36 -38.42 18.93
CA SER A 7 12.50 -37.46 18.24
C SER A 7 13.33 -36.64 17.24
N PHE A 8 13.06 -36.82 15.95
CA PHE A 8 13.59 -35.95 14.89
C PHE A 8 12.82 -34.62 14.94
N LEU A 9 13.49 -33.54 15.37
CA LEU A 9 12.90 -32.21 15.44
C LEU A 9 12.84 -31.63 14.01
N GLY A 10 11.68 -31.78 13.35
CA GLY A 10 11.42 -31.20 12.05
C GLY A 10 11.39 -29.68 12.12
N LEU A 11 12.36 -29.02 11.48
CA LEU A 11 12.41 -27.57 11.35
C LEU A 11 11.44 -27.14 10.22
N CYS A 12 10.20 -26.80 10.58
CA CYS A 12 9.24 -26.22 9.64
C CYS A 12 9.66 -24.79 9.28
N PHE A 13 10.24 -24.59 8.10
CA PHE A 13 10.39 -23.26 7.51
C PHE A 13 9.02 -22.77 7.04
N VAL A 14 8.39 -21.89 7.82
CA VAL A 14 7.20 -21.15 7.39
C VAL A 14 7.68 -19.99 6.52
N SER A 15 7.58 -20.15 5.20
CA SER A 15 7.76 -19.05 4.25
C SER A 15 6.57 -18.11 4.38
N THR A 16 6.74 -16.98 5.08
CA THR A 16 5.74 -15.91 5.06
C THR A 16 5.72 -15.30 3.66
N LEU A 17 4.72 -15.64 2.87
CA LEU A 17 4.42 -14.94 1.63
C LEU A 17 4.05 -13.50 2.01
N ILE A 18 4.96 -12.56 1.79
CA ILE A 18 4.66 -11.14 1.94
C ILE A 18 3.72 -10.80 0.78
N SER A 19 2.41 -10.74 1.04
CA SER A 19 1.47 -10.19 0.06
C SER A 19 1.82 -8.72 -0.09
N SER A 20 2.18 -8.30 -1.30
CA SER A 20 2.21 -6.87 -1.62
C SER A 20 0.81 -6.34 -1.38
N ALA A 21 0.66 -5.35 -0.49
CA ALA A 21 -0.60 -4.64 -0.35
C ALA A 21 -0.80 -3.80 -1.62
N ASP A 22 -1.93 -3.99 -2.30
CA ASP A 22 -2.33 -3.07 -3.36
C ASP A 22 -2.51 -1.68 -2.76
N ALA A 23 -1.96 -0.66 -3.43
CA ALA A 23 -2.10 0.72 -3.02
C ALA A 23 -3.60 1.11 -3.05
N GLN A 24 -4.09 1.74 -1.99
CA GLN A 24 -5.50 2.12 -1.85
C GLN A 24 -5.90 3.30 -2.75
N ILE A 25 -4.92 4.04 -3.24
CA ILE A 25 -5.07 5.14 -4.20
C ILE A 25 -4.08 4.88 -5.35
N THR A 26 -4.55 4.96 -6.58
CA THR A 26 -3.73 4.74 -7.78
C THR A 26 -3.98 5.81 -8.84
N THR A 27 -2.95 6.16 -9.59
CA THR A 27 -3.06 7.07 -10.74
C THR A 27 -3.56 6.30 -11.97
N ASP A 28 -4.43 6.91 -12.77
CA ASP A 28 -4.85 6.37 -14.08
C ASP A 28 -4.01 6.88 -15.27
N GLY A 29 -3.11 7.83 -15.01
CA GLY A 29 -2.27 8.47 -16.04
C GLY A 29 -2.97 9.56 -16.84
N SER A 30 -4.22 9.92 -16.53
CA SER A 30 -4.96 10.97 -17.25
C SER A 30 -4.53 12.39 -16.84
N THR A 31 -3.90 12.54 -15.68
CA THR A 31 -3.34 13.81 -15.17
C THR A 31 -1.94 13.58 -14.63
N ASN A 32 -1.16 14.65 -14.48
CA ASN A 32 0.17 14.60 -13.85
C ASN A 32 0.10 14.51 -12.32
N THR A 33 -0.81 13.71 -11.77
CA THR A 33 -0.96 13.51 -10.32
C THR A 33 0.17 12.64 -9.78
N ASN A 34 0.79 13.07 -8.68
CA ASN A 34 1.83 12.32 -7.97
C ASN A 34 1.32 11.82 -6.62
N LEU A 35 1.69 10.59 -6.25
CA LEU A 35 1.30 9.96 -4.98
C LEU A 35 2.56 9.63 -4.17
N THR A 36 2.66 10.18 -2.96
CA THR A 36 3.73 9.87 -2.01
C THR A 36 3.13 9.25 -0.74
N PRO A 37 3.46 8.00 -0.39
CA PRO A 37 3.04 7.40 0.88
C PRO A 37 3.56 8.19 2.09
N THR A 38 2.74 8.31 3.13
CA THR A 38 3.10 8.93 4.42
C THR A 38 2.89 7.95 5.58
N ASP A 39 3.24 8.36 6.80
CA ASP A 39 3.03 7.52 7.99
C ASP A 39 1.54 7.24 8.28
N THR A 40 0.65 8.16 7.88
CA THR A 40 -0.79 8.15 8.17
C THR A 40 -1.66 7.95 6.92
N GLY A 41 -1.08 7.91 5.72
CA GLY A 41 -1.86 7.80 4.49
C GLY A 41 -1.07 8.14 3.23
N VAL A 42 -1.59 9.05 2.42
CA VAL A 42 -0.99 9.44 1.12
C VAL A 42 -1.02 10.95 0.94
N GLN A 43 0.10 11.51 0.51
CA GLN A 43 0.18 12.87 -0.02
C GLN A 43 -0.06 12.84 -1.54
N ILE A 44 -0.97 13.69 -2.01
CA ILE A 44 -1.38 13.83 -3.40
C ILE A 44 -0.91 15.21 -3.87
N ASP A 45 0.08 15.21 -4.74
CA ASP A 45 0.70 16.42 -5.27
C ASP A 45 0.47 16.53 -6.79
N ASP A 46 0.84 17.68 -7.34
CA ASP A 46 0.77 18.00 -8.77
C ASP A 46 -0.67 17.85 -9.32
N GLY A 47 -0.84 17.36 -10.55
CA GLY A 47 -2.10 17.37 -11.28
C GLY A 47 -2.09 18.34 -12.44
N ASP A 48 -3.21 18.41 -13.15
CA ASP A 48 -3.33 19.22 -14.35
C ASP A 48 -4.10 20.51 -14.05
N SER A 49 -3.46 21.66 -14.27
CA SER A 49 -4.10 22.96 -14.12
C SER A 49 -4.76 23.39 -15.43
N ALA A 50 -6.04 23.74 -15.37
CA ALA A 50 -6.76 24.35 -16.49
C ALA A 50 -7.64 25.50 -16.00
N GLY A 51 -7.33 26.71 -16.47
CA GLY A 51 -7.93 27.93 -15.94
C GLY A 51 -7.52 28.16 -14.48
N GLY A 52 -8.51 28.35 -13.61
CA GLY A 52 -8.31 28.54 -12.16
C GLY A 52 -8.47 27.26 -11.32
N ASN A 53 -8.55 26.09 -11.96
CA ASN A 53 -8.82 24.83 -11.30
C ASN A 53 -7.62 23.88 -11.43
N LEU A 54 -7.44 23.03 -10.41
CA LEU A 54 -6.52 21.91 -10.40
C LEU A 54 -7.33 20.61 -10.50
N PHE A 55 -6.93 19.72 -11.39
CA PHE A 55 -7.60 18.44 -11.65
C PHE A 55 -6.69 17.27 -11.32
N HIS A 56 -7.29 16.26 -10.68
CA HIS A 56 -6.67 14.96 -10.42
C HIS A 56 -7.55 13.85 -11.00
N SER A 57 -6.92 12.78 -11.44
CA SER A 57 -7.60 11.58 -11.94
C SER A 57 -6.96 10.34 -11.34
N PHE A 58 -7.80 9.39 -10.93
CA PHE A 58 -7.40 8.21 -10.20
C PHE A 58 -8.04 6.98 -10.82
N GLY A 59 -7.28 5.88 -10.86
CA GLY A 59 -7.83 4.57 -11.22
C GLY A 59 -8.68 4.02 -10.07
N GLU A 60 -8.14 4.12 -8.86
CA GLU A 60 -8.82 3.78 -7.61
C GLU A 60 -8.57 4.89 -6.58
N PHE A 61 -9.59 5.20 -5.79
CA PHE A 61 -9.49 6.16 -4.69
C PHE A 61 -10.26 5.67 -3.46
N SER A 62 -9.52 5.12 -2.50
CA SER A 62 -10.05 4.66 -1.21
C SER A 62 -9.21 5.20 -0.06
N VAL A 63 -9.87 5.75 0.96
CA VAL A 63 -9.24 6.24 2.19
C VAL A 63 -9.78 5.43 3.38
N PRO A 64 -9.02 4.45 3.89
CA PRO A 64 -9.41 3.66 5.06
C PRO A 64 -9.65 4.51 6.32
N ASN A 65 -10.50 4.03 7.22
CA ASN A 65 -10.70 4.64 8.54
C ASN A 65 -9.37 4.78 9.29
N GLY A 66 -9.13 5.96 9.86
CA GLY A 66 -7.90 6.26 10.59
C GLY A 66 -6.70 6.61 9.70
N SER A 67 -6.90 6.73 8.39
CA SER A 67 -5.90 7.24 7.43
C SER A 67 -6.35 8.56 6.79
N GLU A 68 -5.47 9.18 6.00
CA GLU A 68 -5.77 10.43 5.29
C GLU A 68 -5.23 10.48 3.85
N ALA A 69 -5.86 11.32 3.03
CA ALA A 69 -5.35 11.75 1.74
C ALA A 69 -5.18 13.28 1.79
N PHE A 70 -3.94 13.75 1.65
CA PHE A 70 -3.60 15.17 1.77
C PHE A 70 -3.26 15.78 0.41
N PHE A 71 -4.06 16.75 -0.05
CA PHE A 71 -3.88 17.44 -1.34
C PHE A 71 -3.05 18.72 -1.17
N ARG A 72 -2.09 18.97 -2.08
CA ARG A 72 -1.29 20.21 -2.13
C ARG A 72 -1.44 20.97 -3.43
#